data_AF-A0A3S4K9L1-F1
#
_entry.id   AF-A0A3S4K9L1-F1
#
_cell.length_a   1.000
_cell.length_b   1.000
_cell.length_c   1.000
_cell.angle_alpha   90.00
_cell.angle_beta   90.00
_cell.angle_gamma   90.00
#
_symmetry.space_group_name_H-M   'P 1'
#
loop_
_entity.id
_entity.type
_entity.pdbx_description
1 polymer ?
#
loop_
_entity_poly.entity_id
_entity_poly.type
_entity_poly.pdbx_seq_one_letter_code
_entity_poly.pdbx_strand_id
1 'polypeptide(L)'
;MPQIDAFVAKTRLDRVKDKDYINVNLTYELDKLTKGNQQLGSGEWSLIAESIDPSAVRQFVIQYNIAMQKQLAAHPELANDEVALQEVNAALFKEYLPLLQKSEPTIKQPVRWKNALGELNANLDISIADPAKSSSSTNKDIKSLNFDVKLPLNVVTETAKQLNLSEGMDAEKAQKRADKQISGMMTLGQMFQLITIDNNTASLQLRYTPGKVVFNGQEMSEEEFMSRAGRFVH
;
A
#
# COMPACT_ATOMS: atom_id res chain seq x y z
N MET A 1 -26.77 -3.99 3.73
CA MET A 1 -25.52 -4.55 3.16
C MET A 1 -25.05 -3.63 2.03
N PRO A 2 -23.74 -3.44 1.84
CA PRO A 2 -23.21 -2.79 0.65
C PRO A 2 -23.54 -3.60 -0.61
N GLN A 3 -23.75 -2.92 -1.74
CA GLN A 3 -23.96 -3.52 -3.05
C GLN A 3 -22.99 -2.90 -4.07
N ILE A 4 -22.53 -3.73 -5.02
CA ILE A 4 -21.60 -3.33 -6.07
C ILE A 4 -22.32 -3.55 -7.41
N ASP A 5 -22.43 -2.50 -8.21
CA ASP A 5 -23.12 -2.58 -9.51
C ASP A 5 -22.25 -3.34 -10.53
N ALA A 6 -20.95 -3.02 -10.59
CA ALA A 6 -19.98 -3.73 -11.40
C ALA A 6 -18.59 -3.74 -10.77
N PHE A 7 -17.88 -4.86 -10.98
CA PHE A 7 -16.50 -5.07 -10.58
C PHE A 7 -15.73 -5.64 -11.76
N VAL A 8 -14.62 -4.99 -12.12
CA VAL A 8 -13.77 -5.38 -13.24
C VAL A 8 -12.35 -5.60 -12.73
N ALA A 9 -11.77 -6.75 -13.04
CA ALA A 9 -10.35 -7.02 -12.82
C ALA A 9 -9.64 -7.04 -14.19
N LYS A 10 -8.60 -6.22 -14.34
CA LYS A 10 -7.76 -6.15 -15.53
C LYS A 10 -6.35 -6.58 -15.16
N THR A 11 -5.77 -7.46 -15.97
CA THR A 11 -4.38 -7.88 -15.83
C THR A 11 -3.63 -7.55 -17.12
N ARG A 12 -2.50 -6.88 -17.00
CA ARG A 12 -1.61 -6.55 -18.12
C ARG A 12 -0.20 -7.01 -17.82
N LEU A 13 0.41 -7.67 -18.80
CA LEU A 13 1.82 -8.06 -18.78
C LEU A 13 2.51 -7.42 -19.98
N ASP A 14 3.57 -6.68 -19.72
CA ASP A 14 4.41 -6.07 -20.75
C ASP A 14 5.84 -6.53 -20.60
N ARG A 15 6.49 -6.89 -21.73
CA ARG A 15 7.94 -7.09 -21.75
C ARG A 15 8.63 -5.74 -21.87
N VAL A 16 9.57 -5.47 -20.97
CA VAL A 16 10.46 -4.30 -21.08
C VAL A 16 11.40 -4.54 -22.27
N LYS A 17 11.50 -3.58 -23.20
CA LYS A 17 12.20 -3.80 -24.48
C LYS A 17 13.72 -3.90 -24.33
N ASP A 18 14.30 -3.27 -23.31
CA ASP A 18 15.75 -3.08 -23.19
C ASP A 18 16.42 -4.03 -22.18
N LYS A 19 15.62 -4.67 -21.33
CA LYS A 19 16.03 -5.68 -20.34
C LYS A 19 14.95 -6.73 -20.40
N ASP A 20 15.28 -8.02 -20.47
CA ASP A 20 14.33 -9.14 -20.59
C ASP A 20 13.43 -9.34 -19.35
N TYR A 21 12.92 -8.24 -18.80
CA TYR A 21 12.08 -8.13 -17.63
C TYR A 21 10.61 -8.00 -18.03
N ILE A 22 9.75 -8.32 -17.07
CA ILE A 22 8.31 -8.24 -17.20
C ILE A 22 7.80 -7.17 -16.24
N ASN A 23 6.87 -6.36 -16.72
CA ASN A 23 6.03 -5.52 -15.89
C ASN A 23 4.65 -6.18 -15.79
N VAL A 24 4.11 -6.24 -14.57
CA VAL A 24 2.79 -6.78 -14.28
C VAL A 24 1.94 -5.65 -13.70
N ASN A 25 0.75 -5.46 -14.23
CA ASN A 25 -0.25 -4.57 -13.66
C ASN A 25 -1.56 -5.33 -13.45
N LEU A 26 -2.02 -5.36 -12.20
CA LEU A 26 -3.31 -5.88 -11.79
C LEU A 26 -4.17 -4.72 -11.29
N THR A 27 -5.20 -4.36 -12.03
CA THR A 27 -6.11 -3.26 -11.72
C THR A 27 -7.50 -3.81 -11.37
N TYR A 28 -8.03 -3.37 -10.24
CA TYR A 28 -9.41 -3.60 -9.82
C TYR A 28 -10.19 -2.31 -9.93
N GLU A 29 -11.26 -2.33 -10.71
CA GLU A 29 -12.17 -1.22 -10.89
C GLU A 29 -13.53 -1.58 -10.31
N LEU A 30 -14.06 -0.66 -9.51
CA LEU A 30 -15.39 -0.70 -8.95
C LEU A 30 -16.17 0.48 -9.53
N ASP A 31 -17.17 0.19 -10.35
CA ASP A 31 -17.92 1.22 -11.07
C ASP A 31 -18.83 2.00 -10.14
N LYS A 32 -19.52 1.31 -9.22
CA LYS A 32 -20.39 1.95 -8.24
C LYS A 32 -20.60 1.08 -7.00
N LEU A 33 -20.37 1.70 -5.85
CA LEU A 33 -20.63 1.17 -4.52
C LEU A 33 -21.84 1.89 -3.94
N THR A 34 -22.82 1.12 -3.50
CA THR A 34 -23.99 1.63 -2.81
C THR A 34 -24.18 0.96 -1.45
N LYS A 35 -24.89 1.62 -0.55
CA LYS A 35 -25.36 1.02 0.71
C LYS A 35 -26.76 1.54 1.00
N GLY A 36 -27.74 0.63 0.98
CA GLY A 36 -29.15 1.04 0.92
C GLY A 36 -29.41 1.87 -0.34
N ASN A 37 -30.02 3.03 -0.20
CA ASN A 37 -30.29 3.95 -1.32
C ASN A 37 -29.16 4.98 -1.54
N GLN A 38 -28.05 4.89 -0.80
CA GLN A 38 -26.97 5.87 -0.85
C GLN A 38 -25.83 5.40 -1.74
N GLN A 39 -25.39 6.27 -2.65
CA GLN A 39 -24.22 6.02 -3.49
C GLN A 39 -22.97 6.51 -2.78
N LEU A 40 -22.05 5.60 -2.48
CA LEU A 40 -20.82 5.92 -1.76
C LEU A 40 -19.70 6.41 -2.68
N GLY A 41 -19.66 5.90 -3.92
CA GLY A 41 -18.67 6.26 -4.92
C GLY A 41 -18.30 5.14 -5.87
N SER A 42 -17.14 5.29 -6.49
CA SER A 42 -16.48 4.38 -7.43
C SER A 42 -14.98 4.37 -7.12
N GLY A 43 -14.29 3.29 -7.43
CA GLY A 43 -12.90 3.10 -7.02
C GLY A 43 -12.06 2.39 -8.05
N GLU A 44 -10.77 2.69 -8.02
CA GLU A 44 -9.75 1.95 -8.76
C GLU A 44 -8.57 1.69 -7.82
N TRP A 45 -8.10 0.44 -7.79
CA TRP A 45 -6.92 0.02 -7.05
C TRP A 45 -6.04 -0.79 -7.97
N SER A 46 -4.76 -0.44 -8.11
CA SER A 46 -3.82 -1.24 -8.89
C SER A 46 -2.68 -1.77 -8.04
N LEU A 47 -2.18 -2.94 -8.39
CA LEU A 47 -0.89 -3.48 -7.96
C LEU A 47 0.00 -3.61 -9.19
N ILE A 48 1.06 -2.81 -9.23
CA ILE A 48 2.00 -2.76 -10.34
C ILE A 48 3.34 -3.27 -9.84
N ALA A 49 3.91 -4.26 -10.52
CA ALA A 49 5.26 -4.75 -10.30
C ALA A 49 6.09 -4.51 -11.56
N GLU A 50 7.15 -3.73 -11.44
CA GLU A 50 8.03 -3.37 -12.55
C GLU A 50 9.40 -4.04 -12.40
N SER A 51 10.06 -4.28 -13.53
CA SER A 51 11.41 -4.86 -13.59
C SER A 51 11.52 -6.24 -12.95
N ILE A 52 10.54 -7.12 -13.20
CA ILE A 52 10.57 -8.50 -12.74
C ILE A 52 11.42 -9.34 -13.69
N ASP A 53 12.50 -9.94 -13.18
CA ASP A 53 13.32 -10.89 -13.96
C ASP A 53 12.67 -12.29 -13.97
N PRO A 54 12.16 -12.76 -15.13
CA PRO A 54 11.50 -14.06 -15.23
C PRO A 54 12.44 -15.24 -14.94
N SER A 55 13.74 -15.11 -15.22
CA SER A 55 14.73 -16.14 -14.92
C SER A 55 14.97 -16.23 -13.41
N ALA A 56 15.04 -15.08 -12.74
CA ALA A 56 15.16 -15.02 -11.28
C ALA A 56 13.93 -15.61 -10.58
N VAL A 57 12.72 -15.28 -11.05
CA VAL A 57 11.47 -15.86 -10.53
C VAL A 57 11.47 -17.38 -10.68
N ARG A 58 11.86 -17.90 -11.86
CA ARG A 58 11.95 -19.35 -12.07
C ARG A 58 12.94 -20.00 -11.10
N GLN A 59 14.11 -19.40 -10.90
CA GLN A 59 15.11 -19.91 -9.96
C GLN A 59 14.58 -19.91 -8.52
N PHE A 60 13.95 -18.81 -8.10
CA PHE A 60 13.33 -18.69 -6.78
C PHE A 60 12.34 -19.83 -6.52
N VAL A 61 11.37 -20.05 -7.43
CA VAL A 61 10.35 -21.10 -7.27
C VAL A 61 10.98 -22.50 -7.20
N ILE A 62 11.96 -22.80 -8.05
CA ILE A 62 12.64 -24.09 -8.05
C ILE A 62 13.38 -24.31 -6.72
N GLN A 63 14.19 -23.34 -6.28
CA GLN A 63 15.01 -23.50 -5.08
C GLN A 63 14.15 -23.55 -3.82
N TYR A 64 13.14 -22.69 -3.71
CA TYR A 64 12.17 -22.70 -2.61
C TYR A 64 11.50 -24.06 -2.48
N ASN A 65 10.97 -24.61 -3.58
CA ASN A 65 10.26 -25.89 -3.56
C ASN A 65 11.17 -27.07 -3.19
N ILE A 66 12.41 -27.09 -3.70
CA ILE A 66 13.40 -28.12 -3.32
C ILE A 66 13.71 -28.03 -1.82
N ALA A 67 13.94 -26.83 -1.31
CA ALA A 67 14.25 -26.61 0.10
C ALA A 67 13.06 -27.01 1.01
N MET A 68 11.83 -26.64 0.61
CA MET A 68 10.62 -27.01 1.33
C MET A 68 10.42 -28.53 1.39
N GLN A 69 10.59 -29.22 0.26
CA GLN A 69 10.51 -30.69 0.21
C GLN A 69 11.54 -31.34 1.13
N LYS A 70 12.76 -30.79 1.18
CA LYS A 70 13.80 -31.26 2.11
C LYS A 70 13.39 -31.06 3.57
N GLN A 71 12.80 -29.92 3.92
CA GLN A 71 12.30 -29.65 5.28
C GLN A 71 11.20 -30.64 5.66
N LEU A 72 10.19 -30.83 4.80
CA LEU A 72 9.10 -31.78 5.05
C LEU A 72 9.57 -33.25 5.15
N ALA A 73 10.61 -33.62 4.39
CA ALA A 73 11.20 -34.96 4.47
C ALA A 73 12.03 -35.18 5.75
N ALA A 74 12.72 -34.15 6.22
CA ALA A 74 13.51 -34.20 7.46
C ALA A 74 12.65 -34.05 8.72
N HIS A 75 11.53 -33.35 8.60
CA HIS A 75 10.61 -33.00 9.69
C HIS A 75 9.15 -33.30 9.29
N PRO A 76 8.73 -34.57 9.23
CA PRO A 76 7.37 -34.95 8.86
C PRO A 76 6.29 -34.34 9.75
N GLU A 77 6.63 -33.97 10.99
CA GLU A 77 5.77 -33.28 11.94
C GLU A 77 5.24 -31.93 11.42
N LEU A 78 5.98 -31.25 10.55
CA LEU A 78 5.57 -29.97 9.95
C LEU A 78 4.27 -30.08 9.16
N ALA A 79 3.94 -31.26 8.64
CA ALA A 79 2.69 -31.47 7.91
C ALA A 79 1.43 -31.30 8.79
N ASN A 80 1.58 -31.39 10.11
CA ASN A 80 0.48 -31.28 11.07
C ASN A 80 0.63 -30.07 12.01
N ASP A 81 1.66 -29.24 11.82
CA ASP A 81 1.93 -28.04 12.60
C ASP A 81 1.99 -26.82 11.66
N GLU A 82 0.86 -26.16 11.50
CA GLU A 82 0.73 -25.00 10.60
C GLU A 82 1.61 -23.83 11.01
N VAL A 83 1.86 -23.64 12.31
CA VAL A 83 2.68 -22.54 12.82
C VAL A 83 4.15 -22.80 12.49
N ALA A 84 4.65 -23.99 12.81
CA ALA A 84 6.00 -24.38 12.45
C ALA A 84 6.23 -24.36 10.93
N LEU A 85 5.23 -24.81 10.15
CA LEU A 85 5.29 -24.75 8.70
C LEU A 85 5.34 -23.30 8.18
N GLN A 86 4.59 -22.37 8.77
CA GLN A 86 4.67 -20.95 8.43
C GLN A 86 6.03 -20.33 8.74
N GLU A 87 6.65 -20.68 9.87
CA GLU A 87 7.99 -20.21 10.22
C GLU A 87 9.03 -20.72 9.22
N VAL A 88 8.95 -21.99 8.83
CA VAL A 88 9.81 -22.58 7.80
C VAL A 88 9.58 -21.91 6.43
N ASN A 89 8.32 -21.69 6.04
CA ASN A 89 7.97 -20.96 4.82
C ASN A 89 8.60 -19.56 4.81
N ALA A 90 8.46 -18.81 5.91
CA ALA A 90 9.00 -17.46 6.03
C ALA A 90 10.53 -17.44 5.98
N ALA A 91 11.20 -18.40 6.65
CA ALA A 91 12.65 -18.54 6.63
C ALA A 91 13.17 -18.84 5.23
N LEU A 92 12.58 -19.82 4.53
CA LEU A 92 12.96 -20.17 3.16
C LEU A 92 12.67 -19.05 2.16
N PHE A 93 11.52 -18.38 2.31
CA PHE A 93 11.20 -17.21 1.49
C PHE A 93 12.28 -16.14 1.64
N LYS A 94 12.68 -15.82 2.89
CA LYS A 94 13.73 -14.84 3.19
C LYS A 94 15.10 -15.27 2.66
N GLU A 95 15.43 -16.56 2.74
CA GLU A 95 16.69 -17.10 2.21
C GLU A 95 16.82 -16.89 0.69
N TYR A 96 15.74 -17.11 -0.06
CA TYR A 96 15.74 -17.01 -1.52
C TYR A 96 15.31 -15.65 -2.07
N LEU A 97 14.77 -14.75 -1.23
CA LEU A 97 14.38 -13.40 -1.61
C LEU A 97 15.47 -12.63 -2.41
N PRO A 98 16.78 -12.72 -2.06
CA PRO A 98 17.83 -12.04 -2.81
C PRO A 98 17.89 -12.38 -4.30
N LEU A 99 17.39 -13.55 -4.72
CA LEU A 99 17.28 -13.89 -6.15
C LEU A 99 16.39 -12.89 -6.89
N LEU A 100 15.24 -12.57 -6.30
CA LEU A 100 14.25 -11.64 -6.87
C LEU A 100 14.73 -10.18 -6.79
N GLN A 101 15.53 -9.84 -5.78
CA GLN A 101 16.03 -8.48 -5.57
C GLN A 101 17.11 -8.05 -6.57
N LYS A 102 17.77 -8.98 -7.27
CA LYS A 102 18.83 -8.68 -8.25
C LYS A 102 18.37 -7.77 -9.40
N SER A 103 17.09 -7.82 -9.76
CA SER A 103 16.51 -6.97 -10.79
C SER A 103 16.07 -5.59 -10.28
N GLU A 104 16.24 -5.33 -8.97
CA GLU A 104 15.80 -4.12 -8.27
C GLU A 104 14.34 -3.75 -8.60
N PRO A 105 13.37 -4.67 -8.39
CA PRO A 105 12.00 -4.44 -8.80
C PRO A 105 11.36 -3.27 -8.07
N THR A 106 10.36 -2.67 -8.68
CA THR A 106 9.54 -1.61 -8.04
C THR A 106 8.10 -2.07 -7.95
N ILE A 107 7.52 -1.96 -6.76
CA ILE A 107 6.11 -2.25 -6.49
C ILE A 107 5.38 -0.93 -6.30
N LYS A 108 4.28 -0.72 -7.03
CA LYS A 108 3.43 0.47 -6.93
C LYS A 108 1.99 0.09 -6.62
N GLN A 109 1.35 0.87 -5.77
CA GLN A 109 -0.05 0.69 -5.36
C GLN A 109 -0.81 2.02 -5.44
N PRO A 110 -1.18 2.46 -6.65
CA PRO A 110 -2.06 3.62 -6.79
C PRO A 110 -3.50 3.24 -6.45
N VAL A 111 -4.16 4.15 -5.75
CA VAL A 111 -5.54 4.07 -5.31
C VAL A 111 -6.25 5.36 -5.69
N ARG A 112 -7.42 5.22 -6.30
CA ARG A 112 -8.31 6.32 -6.62
C ARG A 112 -9.71 6.01 -6.12
N TRP A 113 -10.33 6.98 -5.48
CA TRP A 113 -11.74 6.90 -5.09
C TRP A 113 -12.47 8.17 -5.48
N LYS A 114 -13.63 8.01 -6.10
CA LYS A 114 -14.43 9.10 -6.65
C LYS A 114 -15.85 9.06 -6.11
N ASN A 115 -16.37 10.21 -5.71
CA ASN A 115 -17.80 10.40 -5.46
C ASN A 115 -18.31 11.66 -6.18
N ALA A 116 -19.53 12.09 -5.86
CA ALA A 116 -20.17 13.23 -6.52
C ALA A 116 -19.40 14.57 -6.33
N LEU A 117 -18.53 14.68 -5.33
CA LEU A 117 -17.82 15.93 -5.01
C LEU A 117 -16.35 15.93 -5.46
N GLY A 118 -15.87 14.87 -6.10
CA GLY A 118 -14.51 14.80 -6.64
C GLY A 118 -13.81 13.47 -6.39
N GLU A 119 -12.47 13.53 -6.38
CA GLU A 119 -11.61 12.35 -6.38
C GLU A 119 -10.51 12.50 -5.33
N LEU A 120 -10.34 11.48 -4.49
CA LEU A 120 -9.15 11.32 -3.65
C LEU A 120 -8.20 10.33 -4.29
N ASN A 121 -6.91 10.50 -4.02
CA ASN A 121 -5.86 9.66 -4.56
C ASN A 121 -4.84 9.31 -3.47
N ALA A 122 -4.37 8.08 -3.48
CA ALA A 122 -3.23 7.64 -2.70
C ALA A 122 -2.29 6.82 -3.58
N ASN A 123 -1.00 6.86 -3.30
CA ASN A 123 -0.01 6.07 -4.01
C ASN A 123 1.08 5.61 -3.05
N LEU A 124 1.49 4.36 -3.18
CA LEU A 124 2.67 3.80 -2.52
C LEU A 124 3.58 3.21 -3.58
N ASP A 125 4.81 3.72 -3.68
CA ASP A 125 5.87 3.14 -4.50
C ASP A 125 7.01 2.65 -3.60
N ILE A 126 7.41 1.41 -3.77
CA ILE A 126 8.56 0.81 -3.08
C ILE A 126 9.52 0.28 -4.14
N SER A 127 10.71 0.86 -4.21
CA SER A 127 11.80 0.33 -5.02
C SER A 127 12.69 -0.53 -4.14
N ILE A 128 12.87 -1.78 -4.56
CA ILE A 128 13.61 -2.79 -3.82
C ILE A 128 15.07 -2.73 -4.28
N ALA A 129 16.00 -2.73 -3.33
CA ALA A 129 17.43 -2.73 -3.59
C ALA A 129 17.95 -4.15 -3.80
N ASP A 130 18.99 -4.29 -4.62
CA ASP A 130 19.85 -5.47 -4.60
C ASP A 130 20.76 -5.36 -3.37
N PRO A 131 20.64 -6.25 -2.37
CA PRO A 131 21.42 -6.15 -1.13
C PRO A 131 22.93 -6.20 -1.37
N ALA A 132 23.38 -6.82 -2.47
CA ALA A 132 24.80 -6.87 -2.84
C ALA A 132 25.33 -5.54 -3.39
N LYS A 133 24.44 -4.65 -3.86
CA LYS A 133 24.77 -3.31 -4.37
C LYS A 133 24.42 -2.18 -3.39
N SER A 134 23.67 -2.49 -2.34
CA SER A 134 23.23 -1.48 -1.38
C SER A 134 24.39 -0.93 -0.55
N SER A 135 24.52 0.40 -0.55
CA SER A 135 25.47 1.14 0.30
C SER A 135 24.91 1.46 1.68
N SER A 136 23.65 1.10 1.96
CA SER A 136 22.98 1.40 3.22
C SER A 136 23.46 0.49 4.35
N SER A 137 23.75 1.06 5.51
CA SER A 137 24.10 0.31 6.72
C SER A 137 22.89 -0.07 7.57
N THR A 138 21.76 0.64 7.42
CA THR A 138 20.55 0.48 8.24
C THR A 138 19.47 -0.36 7.54
N ASN A 139 19.35 -0.24 6.22
CA ASN A 139 18.38 -0.99 5.42
C ASN A 139 18.94 -1.30 4.03
N LYS A 140 19.29 -2.57 3.78
CA LYS A 140 19.87 -3.01 2.51
C LYS A 140 18.84 -3.42 1.46
N ASP A 141 17.58 -3.54 1.84
CA ASP A 141 16.52 -4.11 1.00
C ASP A 141 15.67 -3.05 0.30
N ILE A 142 15.63 -1.82 0.83
CA ILE A 142 14.84 -0.71 0.27
C ILE A 142 15.76 0.31 -0.37
N LYS A 143 15.57 0.53 -1.67
CA LYS A 143 16.25 1.58 -2.45
C LYS A 143 15.56 2.93 -2.28
N SER A 144 14.23 2.91 -2.31
CA SER A 144 13.40 4.07 -2.00
C SER A 144 11.98 3.67 -1.63
N LEU A 145 11.31 4.50 -0.83
CA LEU A 145 9.88 4.42 -0.58
C LEU A 145 9.24 5.79 -0.78
N ASN A 146 8.17 5.85 -1.57
CA ASN A 146 7.38 7.06 -1.77
C ASN A 146 5.94 6.75 -1.41
N PHE A 147 5.38 7.49 -0.48
CA PHE A 147 3.97 7.41 -0.14
C PHE A 147 3.35 8.80 -0.24
N ASP A 148 2.24 8.91 -0.95
CA ASP A 148 1.47 10.14 -1.08
C ASP A 148 0.00 9.85 -0.88
N VAL A 149 -0.66 10.73 -0.13
CA VAL A 149 -2.10 10.74 0.00
C VAL A 149 -2.57 12.17 -0.20
N LYS A 150 -3.61 12.34 -1.02
CA LYS A 150 -4.34 13.59 -1.19
C LYS A 150 -5.82 13.34 -0.93
N LEU A 151 -6.33 13.96 0.12
CA LEU A 151 -7.69 13.82 0.62
C LEU A 151 -8.42 15.17 0.52
N PRO A 152 -9.12 15.45 -0.58
CA PRO A 152 -10.03 16.60 -0.64
C PRO A 152 -11.12 16.43 0.41
N LEU A 153 -11.25 17.41 1.31
CA LEU A 153 -12.10 17.28 2.49
C LEU A 153 -13.58 17.13 2.12
N ASN A 154 -14.03 17.80 1.06
CA ASN A 154 -15.38 17.65 0.52
C ASN A 154 -15.67 16.20 0.10
N VAL A 155 -14.72 15.52 -0.55
CA VAL A 155 -14.86 14.13 -0.99
C VAL A 155 -15.00 13.20 0.21
N VAL A 156 -14.10 13.30 1.20
CA VAL A 156 -14.12 12.42 2.37
C VAL A 156 -15.37 12.67 3.23
N THR A 157 -15.74 13.94 3.43
CA THR A 157 -16.98 14.32 4.15
C THR A 157 -18.22 13.79 3.47
N GLU A 158 -18.30 13.84 2.14
CA GLU A 158 -19.44 13.28 1.40
C GLU A 158 -19.57 11.78 1.59
N THR A 159 -18.46 11.03 1.50
CA THR A 159 -18.51 9.59 1.77
C THR A 159 -18.96 9.29 3.21
N ALA A 160 -18.48 10.04 4.21
CA ALA A 160 -18.93 9.89 5.60
C ALA A 160 -20.43 10.23 5.77
N LYS A 161 -20.92 11.27 5.10
CA LYS A 161 -22.34 11.65 5.09
C LYS A 161 -23.20 10.56 4.46
N GLN A 162 -22.82 10.06 3.28
CA GLN A 162 -23.55 9.00 2.57
C GLN A 162 -23.62 7.70 3.41
N LEU A 163 -22.54 7.38 4.13
CA LEU A 163 -22.55 6.29 5.10
C LEU A 163 -23.55 6.56 6.25
N ASN A 164 -23.54 7.75 6.86
CA ASN A 164 -24.50 8.09 7.92
C ASN A 164 -25.96 8.04 7.42
N LEU A 165 -26.24 8.52 6.21
CA LEU A 165 -27.56 8.42 5.57
C LEU A 165 -27.97 6.96 5.34
N SER A 166 -27.03 6.09 4.98
CA SER A 166 -27.30 4.67 4.77
C SER A 166 -27.71 3.92 6.04
N GLU A 167 -27.39 4.49 7.22
CA GLU A 167 -27.80 4.01 8.54
C GLU A 167 -29.15 4.62 8.99
N GLY A 168 -29.86 5.34 8.11
CA GLY A 168 -31.16 5.94 8.41
C GLY A 168 -31.08 7.28 9.14
N MET A 169 -29.91 7.93 9.19
CA MET A 169 -29.77 9.26 9.77
C MET A 169 -30.44 10.32 8.87
N ASP A 170 -31.08 11.30 9.50
CA ASP A 170 -31.56 12.50 8.81
C ASP A 170 -30.41 13.27 8.14
N ALA A 171 -30.68 13.93 7.02
CA ALA A 171 -29.67 14.59 6.19
C ALA A 171 -28.89 15.69 6.93
N GLU A 172 -29.56 16.51 7.75
CA GLU A 172 -28.89 17.58 8.49
C GLU A 172 -27.99 16.98 9.58
N LYS A 173 -28.47 15.95 10.27
CA LYS A 173 -27.68 15.24 11.29
C LYS A 173 -26.50 14.49 10.67
N ALA A 174 -26.69 13.87 9.51
CA ALA A 174 -25.66 13.14 8.78
C ALA A 174 -24.52 14.06 8.34
N GLN A 175 -24.85 15.25 7.83
CA GLN A 175 -23.89 16.29 7.46
C GLN A 175 -23.10 16.77 8.68
N LYS A 176 -23.80 17.22 9.74
CA LYS A 176 -23.14 17.69 10.98
C LYS A 176 -22.22 16.64 11.59
N ARG A 177 -22.63 15.36 11.56
CA ARG A 177 -21.80 14.26 12.06
C ARG A 177 -20.57 14.05 11.19
N ALA A 178 -20.71 14.05 9.86
CA ALA A 178 -19.59 13.93 8.94
C ALA A 178 -18.59 15.07 9.14
N ASP A 179 -19.05 16.32 9.17
CA ASP A 179 -18.20 17.50 9.39
C ASP A 179 -17.44 17.41 10.70
N LYS A 180 -18.11 17.02 11.79
CA LYS A 180 -17.47 16.85 13.10
C LYS A 180 -16.42 15.73 13.10
N GLN A 181 -16.72 14.61 12.45
CA GLN A 181 -15.78 13.49 12.35
C GLN A 181 -14.52 13.89 11.58
N ILE A 182 -14.69 14.49 10.40
CA ILE A 182 -13.57 14.88 9.53
C ILE A 182 -12.76 16.01 10.19
N SER A 183 -13.41 17.01 10.77
CA SER A 183 -12.72 18.08 11.51
C SER A 183 -11.94 17.55 12.72
N GLY A 184 -12.49 16.59 13.46
CA GLY A 184 -11.79 15.92 14.55
C GLY A 184 -10.54 15.18 14.08
N MET A 185 -10.64 14.41 12.98
CA MET A 185 -9.51 13.71 12.38
C MET A 185 -8.44 14.68 11.86
N MET A 186 -8.85 15.78 11.21
CA MET A 186 -7.93 16.83 10.77
C MET A 186 -7.19 17.46 11.94
N THR A 187 -7.91 17.82 13.00
CA THR A 187 -7.32 18.44 14.19
C THR A 187 -6.28 17.53 14.81
N LEU A 188 -6.58 16.25 14.98
CA LEU A 188 -5.62 15.26 15.47
C LEU A 188 -4.43 15.11 14.51
N GLY A 189 -4.69 15.00 13.20
CA GLY A 189 -3.66 14.89 12.19
C GLY A 189 -2.70 16.08 12.17
N GLN A 190 -3.19 17.31 12.33
CA GLN A 190 -2.36 18.52 12.43
C GLN A 190 -1.63 18.60 13.76
N MET A 191 -2.28 18.26 14.87
CA MET A 191 -1.67 18.24 16.20
C MET A 191 -0.47 17.29 16.26
N PHE A 192 -0.60 16.11 15.66
CA PHE A 192 0.49 15.14 15.51
C PHE A 192 1.41 15.43 14.31
N GLN A 193 1.14 16.51 13.57
CA GLN A 193 1.87 16.93 12.38
C GLN A 193 1.99 15.81 11.32
N LEU A 194 0.98 14.94 11.23
CA LEU A 194 0.92 13.83 10.28
C LEU A 194 0.46 14.27 8.89
N ILE A 195 -0.33 15.32 8.82
CA ILE A 195 -0.89 15.87 7.58
C ILE A 195 -0.56 17.35 7.45
N THR A 196 -0.56 17.80 6.20
CA THR A 196 -0.63 19.22 5.84
C THR A 196 -2.03 19.50 5.29
N ILE A 197 -2.51 20.74 5.43
CA ILE A 197 -3.79 21.16 4.86
C ILE A 197 -3.53 22.39 4.00
N ASP A 198 -3.84 22.27 2.72
CA ASP A 198 -3.81 23.37 1.75
C ASP A 198 -5.06 23.30 0.89
N ASN A 199 -5.68 24.45 0.60
CA ASN A 199 -6.84 24.55 -0.30
C ASN A 199 -7.90 23.45 -0.10
N ASN A 200 -8.36 23.27 1.15
CA ASN A 200 -9.37 22.26 1.53
C ASN A 200 -8.97 20.80 1.21
N THR A 201 -7.67 20.51 1.13
CA THR A 201 -7.11 19.18 0.88
C THR A 201 -6.13 18.83 1.99
N ALA A 202 -6.41 17.75 2.72
CA ALA A 202 -5.45 17.16 3.62
C ALA A 202 -4.48 16.28 2.81
N SER A 203 -3.17 16.42 3.04
CA SER A 203 -2.15 15.65 2.35
C SER A 203 -1.15 15.04 3.33
N LEU A 204 -0.68 13.85 3.01
CA LEU A 204 0.44 13.19 3.69
C LEU A 204 1.44 12.77 2.64
N GLN A 205 2.69 13.15 2.82
CA GLN A 205 3.79 12.75 1.94
C GLN A 205 4.93 12.17 2.76
N LEU A 206 5.43 11.01 2.34
CA LEU A 206 6.65 10.40 2.83
C LEU A 206 7.53 10.04 1.63
N ARG A 207 8.79 10.44 1.70
CA ARG A 207 9.86 10.02 0.78
C ARG A 207 10.98 9.46 1.62
N TYR A 208 11.50 8.33 1.21
CA TYR A 208 12.61 7.66 1.85
C TYR A 208 13.62 7.25 0.80
N THR A 209 14.87 7.53 1.10
CA THR A 209 16.06 6.94 0.49
C THR A 209 17.06 6.70 1.62
N PRO A 210 17.97 5.72 1.54
CA PRO A 210 18.94 5.48 2.60
C PRO A 210 19.64 6.77 3.08
N GLY A 211 19.54 7.02 4.39
CA GLY A 211 20.11 8.21 5.06
C GLY A 211 19.26 9.47 5.01
N LYS A 212 18.11 9.47 4.33
CA LYS A 212 17.28 10.67 4.14
C LYS A 212 15.78 10.35 4.10
N VAL A 213 15.03 11.08 4.92
CA VAL A 213 13.57 11.08 4.90
C VAL A 213 13.08 12.49 4.55
N VAL A 214 12.07 12.60 3.67
CA VAL A 214 11.28 13.83 3.52
C VAL A 214 9.85 13.51 3.90
N PHE A 215 9.38 14.11 5.00
CA PHE A 215 8.03 13.93 5.50
C PHE A 215 7.27 15.26 5.46
N ASN A 216 6.18 15.31 4.71
CA ASN A 216 5.37 16.52 4.52
C ASN A 216 6.20 17.75 4.09
N GLY A 217 7.19 17.55 3.21
CA GLY A 217 8.10 18.58 2.72
C GLY A 217 9.28 18.91 3.64
N GLN A 218 9.34 18.33 4.85
CA GLN A 218 10.45 18.51 5.78
C GLN A 218 11.47 17.39 5.62
N GLU A 219 12.71 17.75 5.30
CA GLU A 219 13.84 16.82 5.25
C GLU A 219 14.38 16.55 6.65
N MET A 220 14.64 15.28 6.98
CA MET A 220 15.18 14.82 8.26
C MET A 220 15.96 13.51 8.11
N SER A 221 16.70 13.13 9.14
CA SER A 221 17.39 11.83 9.19
C SER A 221 16.42 10.68 9.47
N GLU A 222 16.86 9.45 9.21
CA GLU A 222 16.09 8.24 9.56
C GLU A 222 15.83 8.16 11.07
N GLU A 223 16.83 8.47 11.90
CA GLU A 223 16.74 8.43 13.36
C GLU A 223 15.75 9.47 13.89
N GLU A 224 15.78 10.69 13.35
CA GLU A 224 14.84 11.75 13.72
C GLU A 224 13.40 11.35 13.34
N PHE A 225 13.22 10.80 12.14
CA PHE A 225 11.92 10.30 11.71
C PHE A 225 11.41 9.19 12.62
N MET A 226 12.24 8.21 12.99
CA MET A 226 11.86 7.12 13.90
C MET A 226 11.55 7.61 15.31
N SER A 227 12.31 8.59 15.82
CA SER A 227 12.03 9.25 17.10
C SER A 227 10.66 9.95 17.09
N ARG A 228 10.32 10.61 15.97
CA ARG A 228 9.00 11.21 15.77
C ARG A 228 7.90 10.15 15.66
N ALA A 229 8.15 9.10 14.88
CA ALA A 229 7.19 8.01 14.66
C ALA A 229 6.86 7.23 15.94
N GLY A 230 7.85 7.00 16.80
CA GLY A 230 7.66 6.31 18.09
C GLY A 230 6.70 7.01 19.05
N ARG A 231 6.52 8.33 18.90
CA ARG A 231 5.54 9.13 19.68
C ARG A 231 4.08 8.84 19.29
N PHE A 232 3.85 8.16 18.16
CA PHE A 232 2.51 7.81 17.69
C PHE A 232 2.06 6.40 18.14
N VAL A 233 2.99 5.58 18.64
CA VAL A 233 2.75 4.16 18.99
C VAL A 233 2.55 3.97 20.51
N HIS A 234 2.63 5.06 21.29
CA HIS A 234 2.39 5.11 22.73
C HIS A 234 1.29 6.12 23.03
#